data_AF-A0A8T4U0M9-F1
#
_entry.id   AF-A0A8T4U0M9-F1
#
_cell.length_a   1.000
_cell.length_b   1.000
_cell.length_c   1.000
_cell.angle_alpha   90.00
_cell.angle_beta   90.00
_cell.angle_gamma   90.00
#
_symmetry.space_group_name_H-M   'P 1'
#
loop_
_entity.id
_entity.type
_entity.pdbx_description
1 polymer ?
#
loop_
_entity_poly.entity_id
_entity_poly.type
_entity_poly.pdbx_seq_one_letter_code
_entity_poly.pdbx_strand_id
1 'polypeptide(L)'
;MSKNRLHKQGSGFGHWSFTVILIIVLLWWFIGFATRDCRKNTDCQRDSYCDYRYTCQKIPVIDGGNAKDILKQNSFFYLLIGGIIGGALTYYVMRKEVESKGKEKSAEHKEVVQK
;
A
#
# COMPACT_ATOMS: atom_id res chain seq x y z
N MET A 1 -41.04 -6.63 32.33
CA MET A 1 -39.74 -5.91 32.33
C MET A 1 -38.84 -6.53 31.25
N SER A 2 -38.48 -5.73 30.25
CA SER A 2 -37.96 -6.17 28.94
C SER A 2 -36.45 -6.41 28.94
N LYS A 3 -36.00 -7.56 28.41
CA LYS A 3 -34.58 -7.91 28.22
C LYS A 3 -34.11 -7.40 26.85
N ASN A 4 -33.27 -6.37 26.84
CA ASN A 4 -32.63 -5.86 25.63
C ASN A 4 -31.52 -6.81 25.16
N ARG A 5 -31.78 -7.60 24.11
CA ARG A 5 -30.73 -8.31 23.37
C ARG A 5 -30.18 -7.38 22.29
N LEU A 6 -29.05 -6.75 22.58
CA LEU A 6 -28.24 -6.05 21.57
C LEU A 6 -27.43 -7.10 20.78
N HIS A 7 -28.01 -7.56 19.67
CA HIS A 7 -27.30 -8.36 18.68
C HIS A 7 -26.50 -7.40 17.77
N LYS A 8 -25.20 -7.25 18.03
CA LYS A 8 -24.29 -6.43 17.23
C LYS A 8 -23.97 -7.20 15.94
N GLN A 9 -24.74 -6.99 14.87
CA GLN A 9 -24.37 -7.43 13.53
C GLN A 9 -23.15 -6.64 13.07
N GLY A 10 -21.97 -7.25 13.16
CA GLY A 10 -20.75 -6.75 12.54
C GLY A 10 -20.89 -6.81 11.03
N SER A 11 -20.83 -5.65 10.40
CA SER A 11 -20.98 -5.43 8.97
C SER A 11 -19.98 -6.27 8.16
N GLY A 12 -20.49 -7.09 7.24
CA GLY A 12 -19.69 -7.86 6.28
C GLY A 12 -18.79 -6.99 5.36
N PHE A 13 -18.96 -5.67 5.42
CA PHE A 13 -18.14 -4.69 4.72
C PHE A 13 -16.67 -4.67 5.19
N GLY A 14 -16.41 -4.96 6.47
CA GLY A 14 -15.04 -5.04 6.99
C GLY A 14 -14.25 -6.22 6.43
N HIS A 15 -14.95 -7.31 6.11
CA HIS A 15 -14.30 -8.53 5.62
C HIS A 15 -13.82 -8.37 4.17
N TRP A 16 -14.59 -7.67 3.34
CA TRP A 16 -14.24 -7.47 1.94
C TRP A 16 -12.99 -6.59 1.79
N SER A 17 -12.89 -5.51 2.57
CA SER A 17 -11.69 -4.65 2.56
C SER A 17 -10.42 -5.38 2.99
N PHE A 18 -10.51 -6.25 4.00
CA PHE A 18 -9.37 -7.04 4.46
C PHE A 18 -8.89 -8.01 3.36
N THR A 19 -9.82 -8.70 2.69
CA THR A 19 -9.51 -9.61 1.60
C THR A 19 -8.81 -8.90 0.44
N VAL A 20 -9.27 -7.71 0.05
CA VAL A 20 -8.65 -6.92 -1.02
C VAL A 20 -7.22 -6.52 -0.65
N ILE A 21 -6.98 -6.04 0.57
CA ILE A 21 -5.64 -5.68 1.04
C ILE A 21 -4.71 -6.90 1.03
N LEU A 22 -5.19 -8.04 1.51
CA LEU A 22 -4.42 -9.28 1.56
C LEU A 22 -4.02 -9.75 0.15
N ILE A 23 -4.93 -9.64 -0.83
CA ILE A 23 -4.64 -9.94 -2.23
C ILE A 23 -3.55 -9.00 -2.79
N ILE A 24 -3.61 -7.70 -2.50
CA ILE A 24 -2.60 -6.74 -2.97
C ILE A 24 -1.23 -7.04 -2.39
N VAL A 25 -1.15 -7.38 -1.10
CA VAL A 25 0.10 -7.76 -0.44
C VAL A 25 0.68 -9.04 -1.04
N LEU A 26 -0.16 -10.05 -1.29
CA LEU A 26 0.25 -11.29 -1.95
C LEU A 26 0.72 -11.06 -3.39
N LEU A 27 0.03 -10.21 -4.16
CA LEU A 27 0.43 -9.86 -5.53
C LEU A 27 1.76 -9.10 -5.53
N TRP A 28 1.95 -8.14 -4.64
CA TRP A 28 3.22 -7.41 -4.51
C TRP A 28 4.36 -8.37 -4.14
N TRP A 29 4.13 -9.26 -3.17
CA TRP A 29 5.10 -10.29 -2.80
C TRP A 29 5.42 -11.22 -3.98
N PHE A 30 4.39 -11.64 -4.72
CA PHE A 30 4.55 -12.54 -5.86
C PHE A 30 5.31 -11.88 -7.01
N ILE A 31 5.08 -10.61 -7.30
CA ILE A 31 5.87 -9.85 -8.28
C ILE A 31 7.36 -9.89 -7.89
N GLY A 32 7.70 -9.67 -6.62
CA GLY A 32 9.10 -9.75 -6.16
C GLY A 32 9.73 -11.14 -6.25
N PHE A 33 8.92 -12.21 -6.25
CA PHE A 33 9.40 -13.58 -6.40
C PHE A 33 9.47 -14.00 -7.88
N ALA A 34 8.54 -13.51 -8.70
CA ALA A 34 8.46 -13.80 -10.14
C ALA A 34 9.46 -13.00 -10.98
N THR A 35 10.00 -11.88 -10.48
CA THR A 35 11.06 -11.10 -11.16
C THR A 35 12.45 -11.74 -11.07
N ARG A 36 12.55 -13.01 -10.64
CA ARG A 36 13.82 -13.75 -10.65
C ARG A 36 13.98 -14.42 -12.02
N ASP A 37 14.69 -13.76 -12.92
CA ASP A 37 14.99 -14.26 -14.27
C ASP A 37 16.04 -15.37 -14.26
N CYS A 38 16.90 -15.45 -13.24
CA CYS A 38 17.99 -16.43 -13.18
C CYS A 38 18.34 -16.88 -11.76
N ARG A 39 18.82 -18.12 -11.62
CA ARG A 39 19.41 -18.67 -10.38
C ARG A 39 20.90 -18.98 -10.53
N LYS A 40 21.34 -19.28 -11.74
CA LYS A 40 22.71 -19.62 -12.11
C LYS A 40 23.06 -18.95 -13.45
N ASN A 41 24.35 -18.76 -13.71
CA ASN A 41 24.81 -18.17 -14.97
C ASN A 41 24.40 -18.98 -16.20
N THR A 42 24.16 -20.29 -16.04
CA THR A 42 23.67 -21.17 -17.11
C THR A 42 22.23 -20.89 -17.53
N ASP A 43 21.46 -20.21 -16.68
CA ASP A 43 20.07 -19.83 -16.99
C ASP A 43 20.02 -18.60 -17.91
N CYS A 44 21.15 -17.92 -18.10
CA CYS A 44 21.30 -16.72 -18.94
C CYS A 44 21.93 -17.07 -20.32
N GLN A 45 21.77 -16.18 -21.30
CA GLN A 45 22.42 -16.31 -22.62
C GLN A 45 23.96 -16.25 -22.49
N ARG A 46 24.68 -16.72 -23.52
CA ARG A 46 26.16 -16.83 -23.48
C ARG A 46 26.90 -15.52 -23.15
N ASP A 47 26.28 -14.37 -23.41
CA ASP A 47 26.87 -13.04 -23.19
C ASP A 47 26.26 -12.31 -21.98
N SER A 48 25.59 -13.04 -21.08
CA SER A 48 25.02 -12.50 -19.84
C SER A 48 25.37 -13.36 -18.62
N TYR A 49 25.39 -12.72 -17.46
CA TYR A 49 25.63 -13.37 -16.17
C TYR A 49 24.45 -13.13 -15.24
N CYS A 50 24.26 -14.05 -14.29
CA CYS A 50 23.21 -13.90 -13.30
C CYS A 50 23.71 -13.01 -12.16
N ASP A 51 23.08 -11.85 -12.00
CA ASP A 51 23.43 -10.90 -10.94
C ASP A 51 22.86 -11.36 -9.58
N TYR A 52 23.38 -10.80 -8.48
CA TYR A 52 22.89 -11.11 -7.12
C TYR A 52 21.41 -10.74 -6.92
N ARG A 53 20.85 -9.92 -7.82
CA ARG A 53 19.43 -9.57 -7.89
C ARG A 53 18.58 -10.60 -8.62
N TYR A 54 19.15 -11.74 -9.01
CA TYR A 54 18.49 -12.80 -9.78
C TYR A 54 18.01 -12.32 -11.15
N THR A 55 18.72 -11.37 -11.76
CA THR A 55 18.44 -10.83 -13.09
C THR A 55 19.61 -11.12 -14.03
N CYS A 56 19.34 -11.53 -15.27
CA CYS A 56 20.40 -11.71 -16.26
C CYS A 56 20.89 -10.34 -16.73
N GLN A 57 22.09 -9.95 -16.33
CA GLN A 57 22.76 -8.75 -16.85
C GLN A 57 23.68 -9.12 -18.00
N LYS A 58 23.69 -8.32 -19.06
CA LYS A 58 24.69 -8.46 -20.11
C LYS A 58 26.07 -8.21 -19.52
N ILE A 59 27.04 -9.02 -19.91
CA ILE A 59 28.44 -8.75 -19.62
C ILE A 59 28.74 -7.37 -20.23
N PRO A 60 29.13 -6.36 -19.44
CA PRO A 60 29.38 -5.04 -19.97
C PRO A 60 30.61 -5.13 -20.88
N VAL A 61 30.37 -5.22 -22.19
CA VAL A 61 31.31 -4.71 -23.18
C VAL A 61 31.44 -3.22 -22.88
N ILE A 62 32.67 -2.75 -22.72
CA ILE A 62 32.99 -1.37 -22.36
C ILE A 62 32.59 -0.47 -23.54
N ASP A 63 31.30 -0.17 -23.66
CA ASP A 63 30.71 0.72 -24.65
C ASP A 63 29.85 1.76 -23.92
N GLY A 64 30.56 2.75 -23.36
CA GLY A 64 30.25 4.17 -23.10
C GLY A 64 28.85 4.76 -22.85
N GLY A 65 27.73 4.06 -22.81
CA GLY A 65 26.44 4.76 -22.62
C GLY A 65 25.24 3.87 -22.36
N ASN A 66 24.19 4.47 -21.79
CA ASN A 66 22.83 3.91 -21.65
C ASN A 66 22.49 3.14 -20.37
N ALA A 67 23.16 3.41 -19.24
CA ALA A 67 22.73 2.92 -17.92
C ALA A 67 21.62 3.77 -17.24
N LYS A 68 21.11 4.82 -17.89
CA LYS A 68 20.29 5.86 -17.21
C LYS A 68 18.78 5.62 -17.26
N ASP A 69 18.29 4.78 -18.17
CA ASP A 69 16.84 4.73 -18.46
C ASP A 69 16.04 3.81 -17.52
N ILE A 70 16.67 2.79 -16.92
CA ILE A 70 15.98 1.79 -16.08
C ILE A 70 15.60 2.38 -14.70
N LEU A 71 16.30 3.40 -14.21
CA LEU A 71 16.04 3.99 -12.89
C LEU A 71 14.82 4.93 -12.89
N LYS A 72 14.42 5.46 -14.05
CA LYS A 72 13.40 6.53 -14.14
C LYS A 72 11.97 5.99 -14.01
N GLN A 73 11.71 4.77 -14.45
CA GLN A 73 10.36 4.19 -14.46
C GLN A 73 9.88 3.73 -13.07
N ASN A 74 10.80 3.37 -12.18
CA ASN A 74 10.45 2.88 -10.83
C ASN A 74 10.08 4.03 -9.87
N SER A 75 10.69 5.22 -10.02
CA SER A 75 10.51 6.34 -9.08
C SER A 75 9.09 6.96 -9.12
N PHE A 76 8.47 7.04 -10.30
CA PHE A 76 7.16 7.68 -10.45
C PHE A 76 6.04 6.91 -9.71
N PHE A 77 6.09 5.59 -9.73
CA PHE A 77 5.11 4.75 -9.02
C PHE A 77 5.24 4.85 -7.51
N TYR A 78 6.46 4.92 -6.96
CA TYR A 78 6.65 5.11 -5.52
C TYR A 78 6.13 6.47 -5.03
N LEU A 79 6.25 7.53 -5.84
CA LEU A 79 5.72 8.84 -5.49
C LEU A 79 4.18 8.87 -5.52
N LEU A 80 3.56 8.21 -6.50
CA LEU A 80 2.09 8.08 -6.54
C LEU A 80 1.55 7.28 -5.35
N ILE A 81 2.13 6.11 -5.08
CA ILE A 81 1.70 5.26 -3.97
C ILE A 81 1.96 5.96 -2.63
N GLY A 82 3.14 6.56 -2.45
CA GLY A 82 3.48 7.34 -1.26
C GLY A 82 2.55 8.52 -1.03
N GLY A 83 2.15 9.22 -2.11
CA GLY A 83 1.20 10.33 -2.05
C GLY A 83 -0.21 9.91 -1.63
N ILE A 84 -0.71 8.78 -2.15
CA ILE A 84 -2.04 8.24 -1.77
C ILE A 84 -2.05 7.83 -0.31
N ILE A 85 -1.03 7.09 0.14
CA ILE A 85 -0.94 6.64 1.54
C ILE A 85 -0.80 7.84 2.48
N GLY A 86 0.10 8.77 2.15
CA GLY A 86 0.32 9.98 2.93
C GLY A 86 -0.94 10.84 3.04
N GLY A 87 -1.60 11.09 1.91
CA GLY A 87 -2.84 11.88 1.84
C GLY A 87 -4.01 11.22 2.58
N ALA A 88 -4.15 9.90 2.49
CA ALA A 88 -5.15 9.17 3.27
C ALA A 88 -4.87 9.32 4.78
N LEU A 89 -3.62 9.21 5.20
CA LEU A 89 -3.24 9.35 6.61
C LEU A 89 -3.57 10.75 7.16
N THR A 90 -3.18 11.81 6.44
CA THR A 90 -3.51 13.19 6.84
C THR A 90 -5.01 13.43 6.86
N TYR A 91 -5.75 12.90 5.89
CA TYR A 91 -7.22 12.98 5.87
C TYR A 91 -7.85 12.28 7.10
N TYR A 92 -7.38 11.09 7.47
CA TYR A 92 -7.86 10.37 8.65
C TYR A 92 -7.60 11.13 9.96
N VAL A 93 -6.44 11.76 10.09
CA VAL A 93 -6.10 12.59 11.27
C VAL A 93 -7.02 13.81 11.35
N MET A 94 -7.19 14.54 10.25
CA MET A 94 -8.08 15.71 10.20
C MET A 94 -9.54 15.34 10.51
N ARG A 95 -10.03 14.20 9.99
CA ARG A 95 -11.39 13.74 10.25
C ARG A 95 -11.66 13.48 11.74
N LYS A 96 -10.67 12.96 12.47
CA LYS A 96 -10.77 12.70 13.91
C LYS A 96 -10.97 13.97 14.73
N GLU A 97 -10.31 15.06 14.35
CA GLU A 97 -10.47 16.36 15.01
C GLU A 97 -11.85 16.98 14.77
N VAL A 98 -12.42 16.80 13.58
CA VAL A 98 -13.78 17.29 13.28
C VAL A 98 -14.82 16.51 14.10
N GLU A 99 -14.64 15.21 14.24
CA GLU A 99 -15.54 14.36 15.04
C GLU A 99 -15.50 14.69 16.54
N SER A 100 -14.34 15.11 17.09
CA SER A 100 -14.25 15.52 18.49
C SER A 100 -14.96 16.85 18.74
N LYS A 101 -14.73 17.85 17.87
CA LYS A 101 -15.37 19.17 17.97
C LYS A 101 -16.89 19.13 17.80
N GLY A 102 -17.41 18.22 16.98
CA GLY A 102 -18.86 18.05 16.78
C GLY A 102 -19.58 17.51 18.01
N LYS A 103 -18.94 16.65 18.81
CA LYS A 103 -19.55 16.06 20.02
C LYS A 103 -19.66 17.06 21.17
N GLU A 104 -18.68 17.96 21.30
CA GLU A 104 -18.67 19.01 22.31
C GLU A 104 -19.85 19.98 22.14
N LYS A 105 -20.08 20.47 20.91
CA LYS A 105 -21.21 21.36 20.61
C LYS A 105 -22.59 20.71 20.80
N SER A 106 -22.70 19.40 20.59
CA SER A 106 -23.96 18.67 20.80
C SER A 106 -24.27 18.45 22.29
N ALA A 107 -23.25 18.39 23.15
CA ALA A 107 -23.43 18.33 24.59
C ALA A 107 -23.88 19.69 25.16
N GLU A 108 -23.24 20.77 24.73
CA GLU A 108 -23.54 22.13 25.20
C GLU A 108 -24.96 22.58 24.80
N HIS A 109 -25.42 22.25 23.58
CA HIS A 109 -26.77 22.62 23.14
C HIS A 109 -27.88 21.91 23.95
N LYS A 110 -27.62 20.72 24.48
CA LYS A 110 -28.60 19.99 25.30
C LYS A 110 -28.76 20.58 26.71
N GLU A 111 -27.73 21.22 27.25
CA GLU A 111 -27.79 21.82 28.59
C GLU A 111 -28.57 23.14 28.59
N VAL A 112 -28.49 23.93 27.51
CA VAL A 112 -29.21 25.21 27.38
C VAL A 112 -30.71 25.02 27.16
N VAL A 113 -31.14 23.93 26.50
CA VAL A 113 -32.57 23.67 26.21
C VAL A 113 -33.32 23.11 27.42
N GLN A 114 -32.63 22.64 28.46
CA GLN A 114 -33.25 22.10 29.68
C GLN A 114 -33.37 23.10 30.85
N LYS A 115 -32.89 24.34 30.68
CA LYS A 115 -33.11 25.45 31.62
C LYS A 115 -34.24 26.35 31.14
#